data_AF-A0A2U2X250-F1
#
_entry.id   AF-A0A2U2X250-F1
#
_cell.length_a   1.000
_cell.length_b   1.000
_cell.length_c   1.000
_cell.angle_alpha   90.00
_cell.angle_beta   90.00
_cell.angle_gamma   90.00
#
_symmetry.space_group_name_H-M   'P 1'
#
loop_
_entity.id
_entity.type
_entity.pdbx_description
1 polymer ?
#
loop_
_entity_poly.entity_id
_entity_poly.type
_entity_poly.pdbx_seq_one_letter_code
_entity_poly.pdbx_strand_id
1 'polypeptide(L)'
;MKISLIKKVWGIVIVLIALTLIYNSKSSYYENKVVFYNDNVNGIITDIKTTRGTKVHYGKSDFFYLEQLEKKEIKVGDSILKKADSDLNVYRKNESGQFIYLTKIKVLKPKNSYFKFFFGL
;
A
#
# COMPACT_ATOMS: atom_id res chain seq x y z
N MET A 1 1.01 47.46 -10.34
CA MET A 1 1.44 46.87 -9.05
C MET A 1 0.49 45.77 -8.52
N LYS A 2 -0.84 45.97 -8.51
CA LYS A 2 -1.82 44.99 -7.98
C LYS A 2 -1.82 43.61 -8.68
N ILE A 3 -1.64 43.56 -10.00
CA ILE A 3 -1.64 42.31 -10.79
C ILE A 3 -0.45 41.40 -10.43
N SER A 4 0.71 41.98 -10.09
CA SER A 4 1.91 41.24 -9.66
C SER A 4 1.70 40.57 -8.30
N LEU A 5 1.04 41.26 -7.36
CA LEU A 5 0.71 40.71 -6.04
C LEU A 5 -0.28 39.55 -6.16
N ILE A 6 -1.33 39.71 -6.98
CA ILE A 6 -2.36 38.68 -7.22
C ILE A 6 -1.74 37.41 -7.81
N LYS A 7 -0.85 37.53 -8.81
CA LYS A 7 -0.14 36.38 -9.39
C LYS A 7 0.74 35.65 -8.37
N LYS A 8 1.41 36.37 -7.47
CA LYS A 8 2.20 35.77 -6.38
C LYS A 8 1.33 35.01 -5.38
N VAL A 9 0.18 35.58 -4.99
CA VAL A 9 -0.79 34.92 -4.10
C VAL A 9 -1.33 33.64 -4.74
N TRP A 10 -1.71 33.67 -6.02
CA TRP A 10 -2.13 32.47 -6.75
C TRP A 10 -1.02 31.40 -6.83
N GLY A 11 0.23 31.82 -7.04
CA GLY A 11 1.37 30.91 -6.98
C GLY A 11 1.49 30.18 -5.64
N ILE A 12 1.35 30.90 -4.53
CA ILE A 12 1.37 30.32 -3.17
C ILE A 12 0.21 29.34 -2.98
N VAL A 13 -1.01 29.70 -3.43
CA VAL A 13 -2.19 28.82 -3.32
C VAL A 13 -1.99 27.51 -4.07
N ILE A 14 -1.45 27.56 -5.29
CA ILE A 14 -1.17 26.36 -6.09
C ILE A 14 -0.16 25.45 -5.39
N VAL A 15 0.91 26.03 -4.84
CA VAL A 15 1.93 25.28 -4.08
C VAL A 15 1.30 24.62 -2.84
N LEU A 16 0.47 25.35 -2.10
CA LEU A 16 -0.22 24.80 -0.92
C LEU A 16 -1.14 23.63 -1.29
N ILE A 17 -1.94 23.76 -2.36
CA ILE A 17 -2.81 22.67 -2.85
C ILE A 17 -1.96 21.44 -3.23
N ALA A 18 -0.86 21.63 -3.94
CA ALA A 18 0.02 20.54 -4.32
C ALA A 18 0.63 19.83 -3.09
N LEU A 19 1.07 20.59 -2.09
CA LEU A 19 1.59 20.04 -0.84
C LEU A 19 0.52 19.25 -0.07
N THR A 20 -0.71 19.77 0.01
CA THR A 20 -1.82 19.05 0.65
C THR A 20 -2.15 17.75 -0.07
N LEU A 21 -2.16 17.73 -1.41
CA LEU A 21 -2.39 16.51 -2.18
C LEU A 21 -1.29 15.47 -1.97
N ILE A 22 -0.02 15.89 -1.94
CA ILE A 22 1.12 15.01 -1.64
C ILE A 22 1.01 14.45 -0.23
N TYR A 23 0.69 15.30 0.75
CA TYR A 23 0.50 14.90 2.14
C TYR A 23 -0.61 13.85 2.28
N ASN A 24 -1.80 14.11 1.73
CA ASN A 24 -2.93 13.18 1.80
C ASN A 24 -2.60 11.85 1.13
N SER A 25 -1.94 11.89 -0.03
CA SER A 25 -1.52 10.68 -0.74
C SER A 25 -0.53 9.84 0.07
N LYS A 26 0.46 10.48 0.72
CA LYS A 26 1.42 9.78 1.57
C LYS A 26 0.78 9.27 2.86
N SER A 27 -0.14 10.03 3.46
CA SER A 27 -0.89 9.60 4.66
C SER A 27 -1.69 8.35 4.37
N SER A 28 -2.48 8.35 3.29
CA SER A 28 -3.27 7.18 2.89
C SER A 28 -2.42 5.94 2.63
N TYR A 29 -1.24 6.10 1.99
CA TYR A 29 -0.31 4.99 1.83
C TYR A 29 0.20 4.45 3.16
N TYR A 30 0.56 5.34 4.09
CA TYR A 30 1.04 4.97 5.42
C TYR A 30 -0.05 4.28 6.24
N GLU A 31 -1.26 4.83 6.26
CA GLU A 31 -2.43 4.25 6.92
C GLU A 31 -2.70 2.84 6.40
N ASN A 32 -2.72 2.65 5.07
CA ASN A 32 -2.86 1.31 4.49
C ASN A 32 -1.74 0.37 4.94
N LYS A 33 -0.48 0.85 5.01
CA LYS A 33 0.64 0.03 5.50
C LYS A 33 0.47 -0.38 6.96
N VAL A 34 -0.02 0.54 7.80
CA VAL A 34 -0.30 0.26 9.22
C VAL A 34 -1.42 -0.75 9.35
N VAL A 35 -2.53 -0.55 8.63
CA VAL A 35 -3.69 -1.45 8.60
C VAL A 35 -3.27 -2.84 8.12
N PHE A 36 -2.61 -2.95 6.96
CA PHE A 36 -2.15 -4.23 6.42
C PHE A 36 -1.21 -4.96 7.39
N TYR A 37 -0.32 -4.25 8.08
CA TYR A 37 0.59 -4.84 9.06
C TYR A 37 -0.14 -5.37 10.30
N ASN A 38 -1.10 -4.60 10.84
CA ASN A 38 -1.77 -4.93 12.10
C ASN A 38 -2.98 -5.86 11.93
N ASP A 39 -3.57 -5.94 10.73
CA ASP A 39 -4.81 -6.69 10.54
C ASP A 39 -4.56 -8.12 10.06
N ASN A 40 -5.53 -8.99 10.33
CA ASN A 40 -5.59 -10.31 9.71
C ASN A 40 -5.99 -10.15 8.24
N VAL A 41 -5.31 -10.87 7.36
CA VAL A 41 -5.60 -10.89 5.92
C VAL A 41 -5.87 -12.32 5.52
N ASN A 42 -7.01 -12.53 4.85
CA ASN A 42 -7.37 -13.82 4.28
C ASN A 42 -8.15 -13.54 2.99
N GLY A 43 -7.70 -14.07 1.86
CA GLY A 43 -8.38 -13.88 0.60
C GLY A 43 -7.63 -14.47 -0.59
N ILE A 44 -8.23 -14.34 -1.76
CA ILE A 44 -7.62 -14.72 -3.03
C ILE A 44 -7.29 -13.45 -3.79
N ILE A 45 -6.08 -13.33 -4.31
CA ILE A 45 -5.67 -12.20 -5.13
C ILE A 45 -6.51 -12.19 -6.40
N THR A 46 -7.32 -11.14 -6.57
CA THR A 46 -8.21 -10.96 -7.71
C THR A 46 -7.59 -10.10 -8.78
N ASP A 47 -6.74 -9.14 -8.41
CA ASP A 47 -6.13 -8.20 -9.34
C ASP A 47 -4.84 -7.58 -8.79
N ILE A 48 -3.94 -7.17 -9.69
CA ILE A 48 -2.70 -6.45 -9.36
C ILE A 48 -2.57 -5.26 -10.31
N LYS A 49 -2.73 -4.04 -9.76
CA LYS A 49 -2.71 -2.79 -10.54
C LYS A 49 -1.48 -1.95 -10.24
N THR A 50 -0.67 -1.69 -11.27
CA THR A 50 0.45 -0.76 -11.19
C THR A 50 -0.04 0.68 -11.36
N THR A 51 -0.07 1.45 -10.26
CA THR A 51 -0.47 2.86 -10.25
C THR A 51 0.61 3.70 -9.54
N ARG A 52 0.23 4.68 -8.71
CA ARG A 52 1.15 5.28 -7.73
C ARG A 52 1.36 4.27 -6.59
N GLY A 53 2.25 3.31 -6.83
CA GLY A 53 2.40 2.07 -6.05
C GLY A 53 1.65 0.89 -6.69
N THR A 54 2.07 -0.33 -6.39
CA THR A 54 1.47 -1.54 -6.95
C THR A 54 0.41 -2.08 -5.98
N LYS A 55 -0.87 -1.92 -6.31
CA LYS A 55 -1.97 -2.39 -5.46
C LYS A 55 -2.29 -3.85 -5.74
N VAL A 56 -2.38 -4.64 -4.68
CA VAL A 56 -2.71 -6.06 -4.71
C VAL A 56 -4.09 -6.22 -4.09
N HIS A 57 -5.09 -6.53 -4.92
CA HIS A 57 -6.48 -6.66 -4.49
C HIS A 57 -6.78 -8.11 -4.12
N TYR A 58 -7.35 -8.33 -2.93
CA TYR A 58 -7.68 -9.67 -2.42
C TYR A 58 -9.12 -9.79 -1.89
N GLY A 59 -9.93 -8.76 -2.14
CA GLY A 59 -11.34 -8.66 -1.79
C GLY A 59 -12.02 -7.60 -2.67
N LYS A 60 -13.29 -7.29 -2.39
CA LYS A 60 -14.07 -6.33 -3.21
C LYS A 60 -13.52 -4.91 -3.13
N SER A 61 -13.05 -4.53 -1.94
CA SER A 61 -12.45 -3.22 -1.64
C SER A 61 -11.05 -3.34 -1.03
N ASP A 62 -10.61 -4.55 -0.68
CA ASP A 62 -9.43 -4.76 0.13
C ASP A 62 -8.19 -4.88 -0.74
N PHE A 63 -7.18 -4.09 -0.39
CA PHE A 63 -5.89 -4.12 -1.05
C PHE A 63 -4.76 -3.75 -0.10
N PHE A 64 -3.56 -4.20 -0.46
CA PHE A 64 -2.31 -3.74 0.12
C PHE A 64 -1.35 -3.32 -0.99
N TYR A 65 -0.29 -2.59 -0.64
CA TYR A 65 0.74 -2.23 -1.60
C TYR A 65 1.83 -3.30 -1.64
N LEU A 66 2.20 -3.78 -2.83
CA LEU A 66 3.24 -4.80 -3.03
C LEU A 66 4.59 -4.38 -2.42
N GLU A 67 4.86 -3.07 -2.38
CA GLU A 67 6.06 -2.48 -1.77
C GLU A 67 6.10 -2.63 -0.24
N GLN A 68 5.04 -3.13 0.38
CA GLN A 68 5.00 -3.47 1.80
C GLN A 68 5.55 -4.88 2.07
N LEU A 69 5.87 -5.65 1.03
CA LEU A 69 6.48 -6.97 1.13
C LEU A 69 7.99 -6.92 0.84
N GLU A 70 8.77 -7.73 1.54
CA GLU A 70 10.22 -7.88 1.28
C GLU A 70 10.48 -8.54 -0.09
N LYS A 71 9.63 -9.48 -0.49
CA LYS A 71 9.68 -10.15 -1.79
C LYS A 71 8.35 -9.98 -2.52
N LYS A 72 8.41 -9.85 -3.86
CA LYS A 72 7.24 -9.57 -4.72
C LYS A 72 6.70 -10.84 -5.39
N GLU A 73 6.78 -11.98 -4.71
CA GLU A 73 6.48 -13.31 -5.26
C GLU A 73 5.00 -13.69 -5.11
N ILE A 74 4.10 -12.88 -5.66
CA ILE A 74 2.65 -13.13 -5.65
C ILE A 74 2.04 -12.90 -7.03
N LYS A 75 0.95 -13.60 -7.33
CA LYS A 75 0.23 -13.53 -8.61
C LYS A 75 -1.28 -13.53 -8.39
N VAL A 76 -2.01 -13.05 -9.39
CA VAL A 76 -3.47 -13.21 -9.45
C VAL A 76 -3.84 -14.69 -9.37
N GLY A 77 -4.81 -15.02 -8.53
CA GLY A 77 -5.25 -16.39 -8.25
C GLY A 77 -4.55 -17.04 -7.05
N ASP A 78 -3.47 -16.47 -6.52
CA ASP A 78 -2.87 -16.97 -5.27
C ASP A 78 -3.81 -16.69 -4.09
N SER A 79 -3.87 -17.63 -3.15
CA SER A 79 -4.54 -17.44 -1.86
C SER A 79 -3.51 -16.93 -0.84
N ILE A 80 -3.90 -15.96 -0.03
CA ILE A 80 -3.03 -15.32 0.95
C ILE A 80 -3.64 -15.39 2.34
N LEU A 81 -2.80 -15.65 3.33
CA LEU A 81 -3.18 -15.69 4.73
C LEU A 81 -2.11 -15.03 5.59
N LYS A 82 -2.51 -14.11 6.45
CA LYS A 82 -1.65 -13.40 7.39
C LYS A 82 -2.42 -13.14 8.67
N LYS A 83 -1.74 -13.27 9.81
CA LYS A 83 -2.23 -12.79 11.11
C LYS A 83 -1.72 -11.37 11.39
N ALA A 84 -2.31 -10.71 12.37
CA ALA A 84 -1.79 -9.45 12.92
C ALA A 84 -0.29 -9.56 13.25
N ASP A 85 0.50 -8.55 12.89
CA ASP A 85 1.95 -8.47 13.18
C ASP A 85 2.74 -9.71 12.69
N SER A 86 2.28 -10.35 11.61
CA SER A 86 2.93 -11.54 11.05
C SER A 86 3.28 -11.37 9.57
N ASP A 87 4.13 -12.27 9.11
CA ASP A 87 4.42 -12.47 7.70
C ASP A 87 3.19 -12.95 6.93
N LEU A 88 3.24 -12.80 5.60
CA LEU A 88 2.22 -13.23 4.65
C LEU A 88 2.52 -14.63 4.13
N ASN A 89 1.64 -15.59 4.39
CA ASN A 89 1.69 -16.91 3.76
C ASN A 89 0.96 -16.85 2.41
N VAL A 90 1.57 -17.46 1.40
CA VAL A 90 1.06 -17.50 0.03
C VAL A 90 0.85 -18.95 -0.38
N TYR A 91 -0.31 -19.24 -0.97
CA TYR A 91 -0.70 -20.54 -1.46
C TYR A 91 -1.09 -20.44 -2.93
N ARG A 92 -0.75 -21.45 -3.72
CA ARG A 92 -1.04 -21.49 -5.16
C ARG A 92 -1.82 -22.74 -5.52
N LYS A 93 -2.76 -22.61 -6.46
CA LYS A 93 -3.47 -23.78 -7.00
C LYS A 93 -2.49 -24.65 -7.79
N ASN A 94 -2.49 -25.95 -7.49
CA ASN A 94 -1.85 -26.97 -8.33
C ASN A 94 -2.78 -27.37 -9.50
N GLU A 95 -2.33 -28.30 -10.33
CA GLU A 95 -3.09 -28.83 -11.48
C GLU A 95 -4.41 -29.50 -11.06
N SER A 96 -4.45 -30.08 -9.86
CA SER A 96 -5.65 -30.67 -9.25
C SER A 96 -6.62 -29.62 -8.67
N GLY A 97 -6.32 -28.32 -8.79
CA GLY A 97 -7.13 -27.22 -8.28
C GLY A 97 -7.02 -26.98 -6.77
N GLN A 98 -6.15 -27.70 -6.07
CA GLN A 98 -5.94 -27.56 -4.62
C GLN A 98 -4.88 -26.49 -4.32
N PHE A 99 -5.13 -25.68 -3.29
CA PHE A 99 -4.16 -24.69 -2.82
C PHE A 99 -3.07 -25.36 -2.00
N ILE A 100 -1.83 -25.31 -2.51
CA ILE A 100 -0.63 -25.76 -1.81
C ILE A 100 0.16 -24.56 -1.30
N TYR A 101 0.81 -24.71 -0.15
CA TYR A 101 1.69 -23.68 0.39
C TYR A 101 2.86 -23.44 -0.57
N LEU A 102 3.06 -22.18 -0.95
CA LEU A 102 4.13 -21.76 -1.86
C LEU A 102 5.30 -21.18 -1.08
N THR A 103 5.03 -20.14 -0.29
CA THR A 103 6.08 -19.37 0.39
C THR A 103 5.51 -18.53 1.52
N LYS A 104 6.41 -17.99 2.33
CA LYS A 104 6.13 -17.03 3.38
C LYS A 104 6.96 -15.77 3.12
N ILE A 105 6.29 -14.64 3.05
CA ILE A 105 6.87 -13.35 2.68
C ILE A 105 6.81 -12.40 3.87
N LYS A 106 7.95 -11.85 4.25
CA LYS A 106 8.03 -10.88 5.33
C LYS A 106 7.28 -9.60 4.97
N VAL A 107 6.43 -9.17 5.89
CA VAL A 107 5.73 -7.88 5.79
C VAL A 107 6.59 -6.81 6.46
N LEU A 108 6.85 -5.72 5.74
CA LEU A 108 7.67 -4.63 6.21
C LEU A 108 6.94 -3.81 7.27
N LYS A 109 7.47 -3.83 8.50
CA LYS A 109 6.93 -3.04 9.61
C LYS A 109 6.83 -1.55 9.26
N PRO A 110 5.68 -0.89 9.52
CA PRO A 110 5.58 0.56 9.38
C PRO A 110 6.50 1.27 10.38
N LYS A 111 6.92 2.49 10.05
CA LYS A 111 7.55 3.37 11.05
C LYS A 111 6.54 3.70 12.15
N ASN A 112 7.02 3.95 13.37
CA ASN A 112 6.17 4.18 14.55
C ASN A 112 5.22 5.38 14.43
N SER A 113 5.49 6.32 13.51
CA SER A 113 4.59 7.43 13.23
C SER A 113 4.66 7.85 11.77
N TYR A 114 3.58 8.49 11.30
CA TYR A 114 3.52 9.08 9.97
C TYR A 114 4.63 10.11 9.76
N PHE A 115 4.94 10.94 10.77
CA PHE A 115 6.01 11.92 10.68
C PHE A 115 7.36 11.27 10.34
N LYS A 116 7.75 10.20 11.06
CA LYS A 116 8.99 9.48 10.76
C LYS A 116 8.98 8.85 9.37
N PHE A 117 7.83 8.29 8.96
CA PHE A 117 7.65 7.77 7.61
C PHE A 117 7.80 8.86 6.54
N PHE A 118 7.19 10.02 6.73
CA PHE A 118 7.16 11.11 5.75
C PHE A 118 8.55 11.70 5.52
N PHE A 119 9.31 11.89 6.60
CA PHE A 119 10.66 12.49 6.58
C PHE A 119 11.79 11.45 6.46
N GLY A 120 11.49 10.15 6.44
CA GLY A 120 12.50 9.10 6.32
C GLY A 120 13.41 8.92 7.54
N LEU A 121 12.93 9.29 8.73
CA LEU A 121 13.65 9.22 10.01
C LEU A 121 13.60 7.83 10.66
#